data_AF-W1YUH4-F1
#
_entry.id   AF-W1YUH4-F1
#
_cell.length_a   1.000
_cell.length_b   1.000
_cell.length_c   1.000
_cell.angle_alpha   90.00
_cell.angle_beta   90.00
_cell.angle_gamma   90.00
#
_symmetry.space_group_name_H-M   'P 1'
#
loop_
_entity.id
_entity.type
_entity.pdbx_description
1 polymer ?
#
loop_
_entity_poly.entity_id
_entity_poly.type
_entity_poly.pdbx_seq_one_letter_code
_entity_poly.pdbx_strand_id
1 'polypeptide(L)'
;RLEKAKESGADWAINNSQTPLGEIFAEKGIKPTLIIDAACHPSILKEAVTLASPAARIVLMGFSSEPSEGIQQGITGKELSIFSSRLNANK
;
A
#
# COMPACT_ATOMS: atom_id res chain seq x y z
N ARG A 1 -10.83 -13.02 -6.79
CA ARG A 1 -10.24 -12.24 -5.67
C ARG A 1 -10.78 -10.81 -5.68
N LEU A 2 -10.69 -10.08 -6.78
CA LEU A 2 -11.28 -8.72 -6.90
C LEU A 2 -12.81 -8.70 -6.77
N GLU A 3 -13.53 -9.64 -7.37
CA GLU A 3 -14.99 -9.72 -7.20
C GLU A 3 -15.39 -9.97 -5.74
N LYS A 4 -14.67 -10.87 -5.04
CA LYS A 4 -14.86 -11.07 -3.59
C LYS A 4 -14.58 -9.81 -2.76
N ALA A 5 -13.65 -8.95 -3.20
CA ALA A 5 -13.42 -7.67 -2.54
C ALA A 5 -14.62 -6.72 -2.70
N LYS A 6 -15.24 -6.66 -3.90
CA LYS A 6 -16.48 -5.91 -4.12
C LYS A 6 -17.65 -6.46 -3.29
N GLU A 7 -17.82 -7.78 -3.26
CA GLU A 7 -18.82 -8.45 -2.41
C GLU A 7 -18.61 -8.13 -0.92
N SER A 8 -17.35 -7.91 -0.51
CA SER A 8 -16.98 -7.53 0.85
C SER A 8 -17.06 -6.02 1.12
N GLY A 9 -17.57 -5.22 0.17
CA GLY A 9 -17.83 -3.79 0.34
C GLY A 9 -16.76 -2.85 -0.22
N ALA A 10 -15.83 -3.31 -1.06
CA ALA A 10 -14.89 -2.41 -1.73
C ALA A 10 -15.61 -1.57 -2.81
N ASP A 11 -15.54 -0.23 -2.70
CA ASP A 11 -16.08 0.70 -3.71
C ASP A 11 -15.41 0.53 -5.08
N TRP A 12 -14.12 0.15 -5.08
CA TRP A 12 -13.35 -0.04 -6.29
C TRP A 12 -12.36 -1.19 -6.14
N ALA A 13 -12.39 -2.13 -7.09
CA ALA A 13 -11.45 -3.23 -7.18
C ALA A 13 -10.65 -3.12 -8.48
N ILE A 14 -9.33 -3.07 -8.36
CA ILE A 14 -8.40 -2.77 -9.46
C ILE A 14 -7.51 -3.98 -9.73
N ASN A 15 -7.34 -4.32 -11.01
CA ASN A 15 -6.29 -5.26 -11.43
C ASN A 15 -5.06 -4.47 -11.89
N ASN A 16 -4.00 -4.50 -11.10
CA ASN A 16 -2.72 -3.85 -11.41
C ASN A 16 -1.72 -4.76 -12.14
N SER A 17 -2.15 -5.90 -12.68
CA SER A 17 -1.25 -6.83 -13.40
C SER A 17 -0.80 -6.33 -14.78
N GLN A 18 -1.54 -5.37 -15.35
CA GLN A 18 -1.26 -4.81 -16.68
C GLN A 18 -0.90 -3.34 -16.60
N THR A 19 -1.64 -2.57 -15.79
CA THR A 19 -1.42 -1.14 -15.60
C THR A 19 -0.98 -0.87 -14.16
N PRO A 20 0.14 -0.17 -13.95
CA PRO A 20 0.59 0.20 -12.61
C PRO A 20 -0.44 1.07 -11.88
N LEU A 21 -0.53 0.92 -10.55
CA LEU A 21 -1.47 1.69 -9.73
C LEU A 21 -1.22 3.20 -9.84
N GLY A 22 0.02 3.62 -10.02
CA GLY A 22 0.38 5.03 -10.20
C GLY A 22 -0.32 5.70 -11.39
N GLU A 23 -0.40 5.00 -12.52
CA GLU A 23 -1.09 5.52 -13.71
C GLU A 23 -2.61 5.59 -13.48
N ILE A 24 -3.17 4.51 -12.92
CA ILE A 24 -4.60 4.40 -12.60
C ILE A 24 -5.03 5.49 -11.61
N PHE A 25 -4.21 5.77 -10.60
CA PHE A 25 -4.49 6.80 -9.61
C PHE A 25 -4.26 8.21 -10.15
N ALA A 26 -3.26 8.41 -11.00
CA ALA A 26 -3.02 9.71 -11.64
C ALA A 26 -4.20 10.13 -12.52
N GLU A 27 -4.77 9.23 -13.31
CA GLU A 27 -5.95 9.49 -14.15
C GLU A 27 -7.15 9.98 -13.32
N LYS A 28 -7.30 9.45 -12.10
CA LYS A 28 -8.41 9.80 -11.20
C LYS A 28 -8.06 10.87 -10.16
N GLY A 29 -6.83 11.37 -10.14
CA GLY A 29 -6.35 12.32 -9.12
C GLY A 29 -6.33 11.75 -7.70
N ILE A 30 -6.21 10.43 -7.55
CA ILE A 30 -6.25 9.74 -6.26
C ILE A 30 -4.87 9.71 -5.62
N LYS A 31 -4.81 10.04 -4.33
CA LYS A 31 -3.64 9.81 -3.47
C LYS A 31 -4.11 9.18 -2.16
N PRO A 32 -3.82 7.89 -1.91
CA PRO A 32 -4.28 7.24 -0.69
C PRO A 32 -3.72 7.92 0.57
N THR A 33 -4.58 8.13 1.56
CA THR A 33 -4.20 8.68 2.89
C THR A 33 -3.89 7.59 3.91
N LEU A 34 -4.36 6.37 3.63
CA LEU A 34 -4.04 5.14 4.36
C LEU A 34 -3.79 4.03 3.33
N ILE A 35 -2.67 3.32 3.47
CA ILE A 35 -2.32 2.15 2.66
C ILE A 35 -2.09 0.98 3.61
N ILE A 36 -2.71 -0.16 3.32
CA ILE A 36 -2.53 -1.41 4.06
C ILE A 36 -1.92 -2.43 3.11
N ASP A 37 -0.68 -2.83 3.36
CA ASP A 37 -0.03 -3.92 2.64
C ASP A 37 -0.41 -5.27 3.25
N ALA A 38 -1.39 -5.91 2.62
CA ALA A 38 -1.82 -7.29 2.90
C ALA A 38 -1.32 -8.30 1.83
N ALA A 39 -0.46 -7.86 0.91
CA ALA A 39 0.15 -8.73 -0.12
C ALA A 39 1.61 -9.09 0.20
N CYS A 40 2.31 -8.24 0.95
CA CYS A 40 3.54 -8.52 1.68
C CYS A 40 4.79 -8.77 0.81
N HIS A 41 4.77 -8.38 -0.46
CA HIS A 41 5.96 -8.45 -1.31
C HIS A 41 6.90 -7.26 -1.01
N PRO A 42 8.23 -7.44 -0.85
CA PRO A 42 9.15 -6.38 -0.41
C PRO A 42 9.14 -5.10 -1.24
N SER A 43 8.86 -5.20 -2.54
CA SER A 43 8.78 -4.04 -3.44
C SER A 43 7.58 -3.11 -3.16
N ILE A 44 6.55 -3.60 -2.45
CA ILE A 44 5.31 -2.86 -2.21
C ILE A 44 5.55 -1.64 -1.31
N LEU A 45 6.49 -1.71 -0.36
CA LEU A 45 6.80 -0.57 0.50
C LEU A 45 7.23 0.66 -0.34
N LYS A 46 8.12 0.45 -1.31
CA LYS A 46 8.62 1.52 -2.19
C LYS A 46 7.50 2.14 -3.04
N GLU A 47 6.62 1.29 -3.58
CA GLU A 47 5.46 1.74 -4.35
C GLU A 47 4.48 2.51 -3.45
N ALA A 48 4.17 1.99 -2.26
CA ALA A 48 3.27 2.63 -1.29
C ALA A 48 3.75 4.04 -0.89
N VAL A 49 5.05 4.21 -0.62
CA VAL A 49 5.65 5.53 -0.33
C VAL A 49 5.47 6.50 -1.51
N THR A 50 5.56 6.00 -2.75
CA THR A 50 5.39 6.80 -3.96
C THR A 50 3.95 7.24 -4.15
N LEU A 51 2.98 6.34 -3.96
CA LEU A 51 1.54 6.58 -4.16
C LEU A 51 0.90 7.41 -3.03
N ALA A 52 1.43 7.31 -1.81
CA ALA A 52 0.87 7.94 -0.63
C ALA A 52 0.72 9.46 -0.76
N SER A 53 -0.38 9.98 -0.22
CA SER A 53 -0.61 11.42 0.00
C SER A 53 0.39 11.99 1.03
N PRO A 54 0.66 13.31 1.05
CA PRO A 54 1.24 13.96 2.22
C PRO A 54 0.47 13.63 3.50
N ALA A 55 1.19 13.46 4.61
CA ALA A 55 0.73 13.04 5.94
C ALA A 55 0.00 11.68 5.97
N ALA A 56 0.19 10.82 4.97
CA ALA A 56 -0.44 9.51 4.92
C ALA A 56 0.22 8.48 5.87
N ARG A 57 -0.48 7.35 6.04
CA ARG A 57 -0.05 6.24 6.88
C ARG A 57 0.03 4.94 6.09
N ILE A 58 1.05 4.14 6.33
CA ILE A 58 1.28 2.85 5.70
C ILE A 58 1.31 1.78 6.80
N VAL A 59 0.59 0.68 6.62
CA VAL A 59 0.59 -0.46 7.54
C VAL A 59 1.12 -1.70 6.81
N LEU A 60 2.21 -2.28 7.31
CA LEU A 60 2.83 -3.49 6.77
C LEU A 60 2.40 -4.73 7.56
N MET A 61 2.07 -5.82 6.86
CA MET A 61 1.69 -7.10 7.48
C MET A 61 2.60 -8.27 7.07
N GLY A 62 3.68 -7.98 6.35
CA GLY A 62 4.59 -8.97 5.79
C GLY A 62 5.60 -9.54 6.78
N PHE A 63 6.04 -10.77 6.51
CA PHE A 63 7.10 -11.50 7.24
C PHE A 63 8.28 -11.86 6.33
N SER A 64 8.41 -11.20 5.17
CA SER A 64 9.49 -11.48 4.23
C SER A 64 10.85 -11.29 4.90
N SER A 65 11.77 -12.23 4.67
CA SER A 65 13.19 -12.09 5.04
C SER A 65 13.96 -11.21 4.06
N GLU A 66 13.43 -11.00 2.86
CA GLU A 66 14.05 -10.16 1.85
C GLU A 66 13.93 -8.67 2.20
N PRO A 67 14.99 -7.86 1.97
CA PRO A 67 14.97 -6.44 2.24
C PRO A 67 13.89 -5.69 1.46
N SER A 68 13.19 -4.78 2.13
CA SER A 68 12.30 -3.81 1.48
C SER A 68 13.03 -2.48 1.32
N GLU A 69 13.14 -1.99 0.09
CA GLU A 69 13.75 -0.68 -0.19
C GLU A 69 12.80 0.47 0.20
N GLY A 70 13.37 1.53 0.78
CA GLY A 70 12.64 2.77 1.08
C GLY A 70 13.53 4.00 0.89
N ILE A 71 13.01 5.03 0.22
CA ILE A 71 13.74 6.28 0.01
C ILE A 71 13.30 7.30 1.07
N GLN A 72 14.21 7.63 2.00
CA GLN A 72 13.90 8.53 3.12
C GLN A 72 13.38 9.89 2.65
N GLN A 73 13.92 10.44 1.56
CA GLN A 73 13.42 11.70 0.99
C GLN A 73 11.91 11.66 0.70
N GLY A 74 11.40 10.54 0.17
CA GLY A 74 9.98 10.38 -0.13
C GLY A 74 9.12 10.14 1.12
N ILE A 75 9.69 9.52 2.15
CA ILE A 75 9.02 9.27 3.43
C ILE A 75 8.94 10.58 4.23
N THR A 76 10.08 11.20 4.50
CA THR A 76 10.20 12.42 5.29
C THR A 76 9.56 13.60 4.58
N GLY A 77 9.75 13.75 3.27
CA GLY A 77 9.17 14.85 2.50
C GLY A 77 7.64 14.85 2.45
N LYS A 78 7.01 13.70 2.76
CA LYS A 78 5.56 13.58 2.89
C LYS A 78 5.10 13.38 4.34
N GLU A 79 5.99 13.42 5.32
CA GLU A 79 5.66 13.14 6.74
C GLU A 79 4.89 11.82 6.92
N LEU A 80 5.33 10.76 6.24
CA LEU A 80 4.65 9.47 6.31
C LEU A 80 4.87 8.78 7.66
N SER A 81 3.80 8.17 8.18
CA SER A 81 3.90 7.24 9.31
C SER A 81 3.85 5.80 8.78
N ILE A 82 4.85 4.99 9.11
CA ILE A 82 4.92 3.58 8.70
C ILE A 82 4.80 2.70 9.94
N PHE A 83 3.75 1.90 9.98
CA PHE A 83 3.46 0.96 11.04
C PHE A 83 3.66 -0.47 10.52
N SER A 84 4.04 -1.37 11.42
CA SER A 84 3.87 -2.80 11.20
C SER A 84 2.73 -3.32 12.08
N SER A 85 2.03 -4.32 11.59
CA SER A 85 1.00 -5.00 12.35
C SER A 85 1.18 -6.50 12.21
N ARG A 86 1.28 -7.16 13.36
CA ARG A 86 1.20 -8.60 13.46
C ARG A 86 -0.22 -8.94 13.91
N LEU A 87 -0.98 -9.56 13.03
CA LEU A 87 -2.31 -10.08 13.37
C LEU A 87 -2.21 -10.96 14.63
N ASN A 88 -3.13 -10.74 15.56
CA ASN A 88 -3.36 -11.68 16.64
C ASN A 88 -4.09 -12.89 16.05
N ALA A 89 -3.32 -13.91 15.67
CA ALA A 89 -3.85 -15.12 15.06
C ALA A 89 -4.32 -16.12 16.13
N ASN A 90 -5.13 -15.68 17.13
CA ASN A 90 -5.70 -16.49 18.23
C ASN A 90 -4.96 -17.82 18.47
N LYS A 91 -3.66 -17.70 18.75
CA LYS A 91 -2.73 -18.77 19.11
C LYS A 91 -2.24 -18.48 20.50
#